data_AF-A0A8T4ZCW7-F1
#
_entry.id   AF-A0A8T4ZCW7-F1
#
_cell.length_a   1.000
_cell.length_b   1.000
_cell.length_c   1.000
_cell.angle_alpha   90.00
_cell.angle_beta   90.00
_cell.angle_gamma   90.00
#
_symmetry.space_group_name_H-M   'P 1'
#
loop_
_entity.id
_entity.type
_entity.pdbx_description
1 polymer ?
#
loop_
_entity_poly.entity_id
_entity_poly.type
_entity_poly.pdbx_seq_one_letter_code
_entity_poly.pdbx_strand_id
1 'polypeptide(L)'
;MPTVKVLDGVYWVGAVDWNVRNFHGFTYTTHRGTTYNAYLIVDDKTVLVDTVYTPYAGEMIDRISEVVSPEEIDYIIANHVEVDHSGAIGEVLKHAPKAKVVGTARCRQGLMKHY
;
A
#
# COMPACT_ATOMS: atom_id res chain seq x y z
N MET A 1 -3.03 3.16 -14.61
CA MET A 1 -3.46 4.55 -14.34
C MET A 1 -2.30 5.32 -13.72
N PRO A 2 -2.14 6.61 -14.02
CA PRO A 2 -1.08 7.43 -13.41
C PRO A 2 -1.39 7.71 -11.93
N THR A 3 -0.39 8.17 -11.19
CA THR A 3 -0.57 8.69 -9.82
C THR A 3 -1.57 9.84 -9.80
N VAL A 4 -2.39 9.93 -8.74
CA VAL A 4 -3.40 10.99 -8.59
C VAL A 4 -3.06 11.86 -7.39
N LYS A 5 -2.84 13.15 -7.61
CA LYS A 5 -2.72 14.15 -6.54
C LYS A 5 -4.09 14.38 -5.92
N VAL A 6 -4.26 14.01 -4.66
CA VAL A 6 -5.51 14.16 -3.90
C VAL A 6 -5.58 15.54 -3.26
N LEU A 7 -4.48 15.95 -2.63
CA LEU A 7 -4.27 17.27 -2.02
C LEU A 7 -2.80 17.67 -2.23
N ASP A 8 -2.43 18.89 -1.86
CA ASP A 8 -1.01 19.27 -1.79
C ASP A 8 -0.26 18.35 -0.83
N GLY A 9 0.83 17.75 -1.32
CA GLY A 9 1.62 16.78 -0.57
C GLY A 9 0.99 15.39 -0.40
N VAL A 10 -0.23 15.14 -0.91
CA VAL A 10 -0.93 13.85 -0.71
C VAL A 10 -1.31 13.23 -2.05
N TYR A 11 -0.82 12.01 -2.30
CA TYR A 11 -0.96 11.30 -3.56
C TYR A 11 -1.58 9.93 -3.34
N TRP A 12 -2.55 9.57 -4.17
CA TRP A 12 -3.00 8.20 -4.28
C TRP A 12 -1.99 7.43 -5.15
N VAL A 13 -1.43 6.37 -4.58
CA VAL A 13 -0.44 5.48 -5.23
C VAL A 13 -0.93 4.02 -5.25
N GLY A 14 -2.21 3.79 -4.97
CA GLY A 14 -2.82 2.47 -4.90
C GLY A 14 -2.93 1.75 -6.25
N ALA A 15 -3.85 0.79 -6.32
CA ALA A 15 -4.09 -0.01 -7.52
C ALA A 15 -5.58 -0.21 -7.81
N VAL A 16 -5.90 -0.42 -9.08
CA VAL A 16 -7.26 -0.73 -9.53
C VAL A 16 -7.29 -2.17 -10.06
N ASP A 17 -8.11 -3.00 -9.43
CA ASP A 17 -8.36 -4.36 -9.88
C ASP A 17 -9.72 -4.43 -10.56
N TRP A 18 -9.72 -4.29 -11.88
CA TRP A 18 -10.92 -4.41 -12.70
C TRP A 18 -11.43 -5.85 -12.81
N ASN A 19 -10.59 -6.84 -12.52
CA ASN A 19 -10.80 -8.24 -12.85
C ASN A 19 -11.30 -9.08 -11.68
N VAL A 20 -11.07 -8.64 -10.44
CA VAL A 20 -11.55 -9.35 -9.26
C VAL A 20 -13.08 -9.46 -9.28
N ARG A 21 -13.57 -10.68 -9.10
CA ARG A 21 -15.00 -10.98 -8.99
C ARG A 21 -15.35 -11.63 -7.66
N ASN A 22 -14.40 -12.33 -7.07
CA ASN A 22 -14.52 -13.01 -5.80
C ASN A 22 -13.50 -12.40 -4.85
N PHE A 23 -13.98 -11.75 -3.79
CA PHE A 23 -13.16 -11.03 -2.85
C PHE A 23 -13.15 -11.77 -1.52
N HIS A 24 -11.94 -11.99 -0.96
CA HIS A 24 -11.71 -12.75 0.27
C HIS A 24 -12.27 -14.18 0.20
N GLY A 25 -11.95 -14.87 -0.90
CA GLY A 25 -12.53 -16.16 -1.25
C GLY A 25 -13.86 -15.97 -1.98
N PHE A 26 -14.84 -16.81 -1.67
CA PHE A 26 -16.18 -16.78 -2.31
C PHE A 26 -17.25 -16.14 -1.42
N THR A 27 -16.84 -15.48 -0.34
CA THR A 27 -17.74 -14.88 0.66
C THR A 27 -18.36 -13.58 0.16
N TYR A 28 -17.67 -12.88 -0.74
CA TYR A 28 -18.12 -11.60 -1.27
C TYR A 28 -17.86 -11.50 -2.77
N THR A 29 -18.86 -11.02 -3.53
CA THR A 29 -18.77 -10.88 -4.98
C THR A 29 -18.69 -9.41 -5.38
N THR A 30 -17.69 -9.07 -6.19
CA THR A 30 -17.47 -7.72 -6.72
C THR A 30 -17.80 -7.67 -8.21
N HIS A 31 -18.98 -7.18 -8.58
CA HIS A 31 -19.40 -7.13 -9.99
C HIS A 31 -18.66 -6.10 -10.84
N ARG A 32 -17.93 -5.17 -10.21
CA ARG A 32 -17.28 -4.02 -10.86
C ARG A 32 -15.79 -3.92 -10.56
N GLY A 33 -15.18 -4.99 -10.09
CA GLY A 33 -13.82 -4.95 -9.57
C GLY A 33 -13.72 -4.26 -8.21
N THR A 34 -12.52 -3.84 -7.83
CA THR A 34 -12.23 -3.09 -6.61
C THR A 34 -11.00 -2.20 -6.78
N THR A 35 -10.67 -1.44 -5.74
CA THR A 35 -9.41 -0.69 -5.63
C THR A 35 -8.72 -1.03 -4.32
N TYR A 36 -7.39 -1.12 -4.36
CA TYR A 36 -6.55 -1.19 -3.16
C TYR A 36 -5.93 0.19 -2.97
N ASN A 37 -6.46 0.97 -2.03
CA ASN A 37 -6.06 2.37 -1.88
C ASN A 37 -4.89 2.49 -0.91
N ALA A 38 -3.78 3.02 -1.40
CA ALA A 38 -2.61 3.42 -0.63
C ALA A 38 -2.31 4.89 -0.92
N TYR A 39 -1.81 5.61 0.08
CA TYR A 39 -1.56 7.05 -0.02
C TYR A 39 -0.13 7.38 0.36
N LEU A 40 0.54 8.17 -0.47
CA LEU A 40 1.85 8.72 -0.20
C LEU A 40 1.70 10.18 0.25
N ILE A 41 2.20 10.49 1.43
CA ILE A 41 2.25 11.83 2.00
C ILE A 41 3.70 12.31 1.94
N VAL A 42 3.93 13.47 1.34
CA VAL A 42 5.25 14.08 1.14
C VAL A 42 5.27 15.43 1.86
N ASP A 43 6.08 15.51 2.90
CA ASP A 43 6.33 16.70 3.72
C ASP A 43 7.78 16.64 4.24
N ASP A 44 8.10 17.25 5.40
CA ASP A 44 9.36 17.04 6.14
C ASP A 44 9.73 15.55 6.33
N LYS A 45 8.71 14.68 6.30
CA LYS A 45 8.81 13.23 6.29
C LYS A 45 7.94 12.64 5.20
N THR A 46 8.44 11.60 4.54
CA THR A 46 7.69 10.85 3.54
C THR A 46 7.03 9.64 4.19
N VAL A 47 5.71 9.53 4.07
CA VAL A 47 4.89 8.51 4.72
C VAL A 47 4.03 7.78 3.70
N LEU A 48 4.13 6.45 3.67
CA LEU A 48 3.20 5.60 2.93
C LEU A 48 2.11 5.09 3.89
N VAL A 49 0.85 5.30 3.56
CA VAL A 49 -0.32 4.83 4.33
C VAL A 49 -0.93 3.64 3.62
N ASP A 50 -0.90 2.49 4.30
CA ASP A 50 -1.20 1.15 3.79
C ASP A 50 -0.42 0.79 2.53
N THR A 51 -0.61 -0.43 2.06
CA THR A 51 -0.09 -0.91 0.78
C THR A 51 -1.21 -1.54 -0.03
N VAL A 52 -0.86 -2.30 -1.05
CA VAL A 52 -1.82 -2.99 -1.92
C VAL A 52 -1.70 -4.50 -1.80
N TYR A 53 -2.66 -5.21 -2.40
CA TYR A 53 -2.53 -6.64 -2.63
C TYR A 53 -1.25 -6.96 -3.43
N THR A 54 -0.49 -7.98 -3.01
CA THR A 54 0.87 -8.27 -3.49
C THR A 54 1.07 -8.25 -5.01
N PRO A 55 0.17 -8.80 -5.85
CA PRO A 55 0.31 -8.74 -7.31
C PRO A 55 0.38 -7.32 -7.89
N TYR A 56 -0.11 -6.32 -7.16
CA TYR A 56 -0.09 -4.91 -7.55
C TYR A 56 1.09 -4.13 -6.94
N ALA A 57 2.02 -4.80 -6.26
CA ALA A 57 3.17 -4.14 -5.61
C ALA A 57 4.01 -3.32 -6.61
N GLY A 58 4.32 -3.89 -7.78
CA GLY A 58 5.09 -3.20 -8.82
C GLY A 58 4.39 -1.92 -9.31
N GLU A 59 3.08 -2.01 -9.56
CA GLU A 59 2.27 -0.86 -9.96
C GLU A 59 2.28 0.28 -8.91
N MET A 60 2.20 -0.07 -7.62
CA MET A 60 2.29 0.91 -6.54
C MET A 60 3.70 1.53 -6.44
N ILE A 61 4.76 0.72 -6.59
CA ILE A 61 6.15 1.19 -6.57
C ILE A 61 6.43 2.14 -7.74
N ASP A 62 5.93 1.83 -8.93
CA ASP A 62 6.03 2.71 -10.10
C ASP A 62 5.35 4.06 -9.81
N ARG A 63 4.14 4.04 -9.22
CA ARG A 63 3.41 5.27 -8.82
C ARG A 63 4.13 6.08 -7.74
N ILE A 64 4.69 5.42 -6.73
CA ILE A 64 5.53 6.09 -5.72
C ILE A 64 6.71 6.78 -6.40
N SER A 65 7.36 6.09 -7.35
CA SER A 65 8.53 6.57 -8.09
C SER A 65 8.23 7.76 -9.02
N GLU A 66 6.96 7.98 -9.39
CA GLU A 66 6.52 9.20 -10.10
C GLU A 66 6.56 10.44 -9.19
N VAL A 67 6.56 10.27 -7.87
CA VAL A 67 6.49 11.38 -6.89
C VAL A 67 7.82 11.60 -6.15
N VAL A 68 8.44 10.52 -5.65
CA VAL A 68 9.66 10.53 -4.84
C VAL A 68 10.49 9.27 -5.11
N SER A 69 11.76 9.24 -4.71
CA SER A 69 12.48 7.96 -4.68
C SER A 69 11.89 7.07 -3.58
N PRO A 70 11.56 5.78 -3.83
CA PRO A 70 11.05 4.90 -2.77
C PRO A 70 11.95 4.81 -1.53
N GLU A 71 13.26 5.02 -1.69
CA GLU A 71 14.23 5.06 -0.58
C GLU A 71 14.01 6.22 0.40
N GLU A 72 13.27 7.27 -0.02
CA GLU A 72 12.96 8.45 0.78
C GLU A 72 11.79 8.21 1.75
N ILE A 73 11.08 7.08 1.65
CA ILE A 73 10.00 6.74 2.58
C ILE A 73 10.59 6.54 3.99
N ASP A 74 10.22 7.44 4.90
CA ASP A 74 10.59 7.36 6.31
C ASP A 74 9.71 6.39 7.10
N TYR A 75 8.41 6.34 6.76
CA TYR A 75 7.41 5.56 7.49
C TYR A 75 6.43 4.83 6.58
N ILE A 76 6.03 3.63 7.01
CA ILE A 76 4.90 2.89 6.43
C ILE A 76 3.87 2.71 7.55
N ILE A 77 2.71 3.35 7.42
CA ILE A 77 1.59 3.17 8.35
C ILE A 77 0.78 1.96 7.89
N ALA A 78 0.69 0.92 8.71
CA ALA A 78 -0.14 -0.24 8.47
C ALA A 78 -1.40 -0.15 9.36
N ASN A 79 -2.51 0.27 8.77
CA ASN A 79 -3.79 0.41 9.48
C ASN A 79 -4.44 -0.96 9.71
N HIS A 80 -4.34 -1.85 8.73
CA HIS A 80 -4.94 -3.19 8.74
C HIS A 80 -3.95 -4.24 8.20
N VAL A 81 -4.06 -5.48 8.68
CA VAL A 81 -3.11 -6.58 8.38
C VAL A 81 -3.61 -7.57 7.36
N GLU A 82 -4.81 -7.37 6.82
CA GLU A 82 -5.34 -8.22 5.78
C GLU A 82 -4.61 -7.97 4.46
N VAL A 83 -4.44 -9.03 3.68
CA VAL A 83 -3.45 -9.10 2.59
C VAL A 83 -3.75 -8.11 1.45
N ASP A 84 -4.98 -7.65 1.33
CA ASP A 84 -5.40 -6.61 0.41
C ASP A 84 -4.87 -5.21 0.78
N HIS A 85 -4.44 -5.01 2.02
CA HIS A 85 -3.85 -3.76 2.53
C HIS A 85 -2.36 -3.91 2.91
N SER A 86 -1.96 -5.05 3.46
CA SER A 86 -0.58 -5.28 3.93
C SER A 86 0.27 -6.09 2.96
N GLY A 87 -0.33 -6.62 1.89
CA GLY A 87 0.27 -7.60 0.99
C GLY A 87 1.58 -7.18 0.34
N ALA A 88 1.77 -5.88 0.12
CA ALA A 88 2.95 -5.34 -0.52
C ALA A 88 3.97 -4.71 0.46
N ILE A 89 3.74 -4.72 1.78
CA ILE A 89 4.69 -4.14 2.76
C ILE A 89 6.09 -4.73 2.60
N GLY A 90 6.21 -6.06 2.44
CA GLY A 90 7.49 -6.72 2.26
C GLY A 90 8.22 -6.29 0.99
N GLU A 91 7.51 -6.08 -0.12
CA GLU A 91 8.10 -5.57 -1.36
C GLU A 91 8.53 -4.11 -1.21
N VAL A 92 7.70 -3.25 -0.61
CA VAL A 92 8.06 -1.84 -0.37
C VAL A 92 9.33 -1.74 0.47
N LEU A 93 9.48 -2.55 1.51
CA LEU A 93 10.67 -2.54 2.38
C LEU A 93 11.97 -2.95 1.66
N LYS A 94 11.90 -3.68 0.54
CA LYS A 94 13.10 -3.94 -0.29
C LYS A 94 13.60 -2.67 -0.97
N HIS A 95 12.69 -1.76 -1.33
CA HIS A 95 13.00 -0.47 -1.95
C HIS A 95 13.18 0.66 -0.93
N ALA A 96 12.57 0.53 0.25
CA ALA A 96 12.62 1.50 1.34
C ALA A 96 13.19 0.87 2.63
N PRO A 97 14.45 0.39 2.64
CA PRO A 97 15.00 -0.41 3.74
C PRO A 97 15.16 0.34 5.06
N LYS A 98 15.11 1.69 5.02
CA LYS A 98 15.18 2.55 6.22
C LYS A 98 13.81 2.89 6.79
N ALA A 99 12.73 2.58 6.07
CA ALA A 99 11.38 2.92 6.48
C ALA A 99 11.00 2.18 7.77
N LYS A 100 10.34 2.89 8.69
CA LYS A 100 9.79 2.30 9.92
C LYS A 100 8.33 1.94 9.71
N VAL A 101 7.98 0.69 9.96
CA VAL A 101 6.58 0.26 9.96
C VAL A 101 5.91 0.68 11.27
N VAL A 102 4.81 1.42 11.17
CA VAL A 102 4.02 1.94 12.29
C VAL A 102 2.63 1.32 12.24
N GLY A 103 2.19 0.74 13.36
CA GLY A 103 0.87 0.15 13.49
C GLY A 103 0.58 -0.20 14.95
N THR A 104 -0.61 -0.73 15.22
CA THR A 104 -0.96 -1.16 16.58
C THR A 104 -0.13 -2.38 17.03
N ALA A 105 -0.11 -2.68 18.33
CA ALA A 105 0.53 -3.91 18.83
C ALA A 105 -0.07 -5.18 18.20
N ARG A 106 -1.38 -5.16 17.90
CA ARG A 106 -2.06 -6.24 17.16
C ARG A 106 -1.63 -6.31 15.70
N CYS A 107 -1.46 -5.16 15.05
CA CYS A 107 -0.91 -5.09 13.70
C CYS A 107 0.47 -5.76 13.63
N ARG A 108 1.39 -5.41 14.55
CA ARG A 108 2.71 -6.05 14.63
C ARG A 108 2.62 -7.58 14.75
N GLN A 109 1.75 -8.08 15.64
CA GLN A 109 1.53 -9.52 15.80
C GLN A 109 1.02 -10.17 14.51
N GLY A 110 0.09 -9.51 13.81
CA GLY A 110 -0.46 -9.99 12.53
C GLY A 110 0.59 -10.02 11.43
N LEU A 111 1.30 -8.91 11.22
CA LEU A 111 2.34 -8.81 10.19
C LEU A 111 3.43 -9.88 10.39
N MET A 112 3.95 -10.05 11.61
CA MET A 112 4.98 -11.08 11.92
C MET A 112 4.47 -12.52 11.80
N LYS A 113 3.16 -12.75 11.73
CA LYS A 113 2.57 -14.07 11.52
C LYS A 113 2.40 -14.39 10.04
N HIS A 114 2.16 -13.38 9.21
CA HIS A 114 1.81 -13.53 7.81
C HIS A 114 3.01 -13.30 6.86
N TYR A 115 4.06 -12.62 7.32
CA TYR A 115 5.27 -12.25 6.58
C TYR A 115 6.50 -12.48 7.46
#